data_AF-A0A8S2TW82-F1
#
_entry.id   AF-A0A8S2TW82-F1
#
_cell.length_a   1.000
_cell.length_b   1.000
_cell.length_c   1.000
_cell.angle_alpha   90.00
_cell.angle_beta   90.00
_cell.angle_gamma   90.00
#
_symmetry.space_group_name_H-M   'P 1'
#
loop_
_entity.id
_entity.type
_entity.pdbx_description
1 polymer ?
#
loop_
_entity_poly.entity_id
_entity_poly.type
_entity_poly.pdbx_seq_one_letter_code
_entity_poly.pdbx_strand_id
1 'polypeptide(L)'
;MTTTDQAKAPVLHFPYSSTQFIADSNQCQHLTDECIKYLTLEATGVVRFLLQDALKFTRKCRRTKMITDDFESAMKMRYLEPIVGFRLSNGNLPFKTTTAVGTNHREVQCIDDHELQLDQVITAPLPKIPFDISIRTHWLAIDGKQPTINENPEIVSKADLTADSLDPMKSLTKKRYNLDASKIKTSNPHELSLEQQIYYKEITEACVGSEEQKRQEAIASLSTETGLHQILPRVVLFISEGVKVNLMQYNLAILIYLMRMTSALLENKSLYCEKY
;
A
#
# COMPACT_ATOMS: atom_id res chain seq x y z
N MET A 1 -12.37 35.75 -13.24
CA MET A 1 -10.97 35.35 -13.54
C MET A 1 -10.19 35.44 -12.25
N THR A 2 -10.27 34.40 -11.42
CA THR A 2 -9.57 34.32 -10.13
C THR A 2 -8.20 33.72 -10.37
N THR A 3 -7.17 34.53 -10.18
CA THR A 3 -5.76 34.15 -10.23
C THR A 3 -5.49 33.11 -9.15
N THR A 4 -5.24 31.87 -9.58
CA THR A 4 -4.61 30.85 -8.74
C THR A 4 -3.21 31.33 -8.39
N ASP A 5 -2.99 31.69 -7.13
CA ASP A 5 -1.66 31.82 -6.53
C ASP A 5 -0.96 30.46 -6.68
N GLN A 6 -0.11 30.36 -7.71
CA GLN A 6 0.89 29.30 -7.78
C GLN A 6 1.85 29.54 -6.61
N ALA A 7 1.67 28.78 -5.53
CA ALA A 7 2.64 28.73 -4.44
C ALA A 7 4.01 28.37 -5.04
N LYS A 8 4.85 29.39 -5.21
CA LYS A 8 6.21 29.26 -5.72
C LYS A 8 6.93 28.31 -4.79
N ALA A 9 7.35 27.14 -5.30
CA ALA A 9 8.04 26.15 -4.49
C ALA A 9 9.19 26.83 -3.73
N PRO A 10 9.33 26.60 -2.41
CA PRO A 10 10.38 27.25 -1.64
C PRO A 10 11.73 26.88 -2.25
N VAL A 11 12.48 27.88 -2.68
CA VAL A 11 13.83 27.68 -3.22
C VAL A 11 14.71 27.25 -2.05
N LEU A 12 14.91 25.94 -1.91
CA LEU A 12 15.63 25.32 -0.80
C LEU A 12 17.14 25.53 -0.99
N HIS A 13 17.62 26.75 -0.78
CA HIS A 13 19.03 27.13 -0.91
C HIS A 13 19.63 27.33 0.48
N PHE A 14 20.88 26.89 0.68
CA PHE A 14 21.56 27.18 1.94
C PHE A 14 21.69 28.70 2.14
N PRO A 15 21.54 29.21 3.37
CA PRO A 15 21.66 30.64 3.62
C PRO A 15 23.12 31.06 3.42
N TYR A 16 23.34 32.22 2.79
CA TYR A 16 24.66 32.81 2.59
C TYR A 16 25.45 32.94 3.91
N SER A 17 24.75 33.23 5.01
CA SER A 17 25.36 33.32 6.34
C SER A 17 26.01 32.01 6.80
N SER A 18 25.48 30.84 6.39
CA SER A 18 26.04 29.55 6.78
C SER A 18 27.37 29.25 6.10
N THR A 19 27.49 29.53 4.80
CA THR A 19 28.72 29.32 4.05
C THR A 19 29.79 30.34 4.44
N GLN A 20 29.40 31.59 4.72
CA GLN A 20 30.30 32.58 5.30
C GLN A 20 30.83 32.14 6.67
N PHE A 21 29.95 31.65 7.56
CA PHE A 21 30.36 31.15 8.87
C PHE A 21 31.36 29.99 8.77
N ILE A 22 31.14 29.05 7.84
CA ILE A 22 32.07 27.94 7.59
C ILE A 22 33.41 28.48 7.05
N ALA A 23 33.40 29.45 6.14
CA ALA A 23 34.63 30.06 5.63
C ALA A 23 35.44 30.75 6.74
N ASP A 24 34.78 31.54 7.59
CA ASP A 24 35.40 32.22 8.72
C ASP A 24 36.00 31.19 9.72
N SER A 25 35.29 30.09 9.98
CA SER A 25 35.78 29.01 10.86
C SER A 25 37.02 28.30 10.32
N ASN A 26 37.17 28.23 8.99
CA ASN A 26 38.34 27.69 8.30
C ASN A 26 39.45 28.76 8.09
N GLN A 27 39.33 29.94 8.70
CA GLN A 27 40.28 31.05 8.60
C GLN A 27 40.44 31.61 7.17
N CYS A 28 39.44 31.45 6.30
CA CYS A 28 39.42 31.97 4.93
C CYS A 28 38.89 33.42 4.88
N GLN A 29 39.68 34.38 5.37
CA GLN A 29 39.24 35.76 5.62
C GLN A 29 39.11 36.68 4.38
N HIS A 30 39.52 36.22 3.19
CA HIS A 30 39.59 37.05 1.98
C HIS A 30 38.75 36.52 0.80
N LEU A 31 37.61 35.87 1.08
CA LEU A 31 36.70 35.44 0.01
C LEU A 31 35.83 36.61 -0.46
N THR A 32 35.71 36.77 -1.78
CA THR A 32 34.77 37.74 -2.37
C THR A 32 33.33 37.23 -2.25
N ASP A 33 32.37 38.15 -2.21
CA ASP A 33 30.94 37.82 -2.11
C ASP A 33 30.45 36.92 -3.27
N GLU A 34 31.04 37.06 -4.46
CA GLU A 34 30.72 36.21 -5.60
C GLU A 34 31.18 34.76 -5.40
N CYS A 35 32.37 34.55 -4.81
CA CYS A 35 32.87 33.22 -4.49
C CYS A 35 31.98 32.53 -3.44
N ILE A 36 31.53 33.25 -2.41
CA ILE A 36 30.66 32.68 -1.38
C ILE A 36 29.29 32.30 -1.98
N LYS A 37 28.73 33.13 -2.86
CA LYS A 37 27.48 32.79 -3.59
C LYS A 37 27.65 31.53 -4.43
N TYR A 38 28.76 31.42 -5.17
CA TYR A 38 29.05 30.24 -5.99
C TYR A 38 29.20 28.97 -5.14
N LEU A 39 29.98 29.03 -4.05
CA LEU A 39 30.14 27.92 -3.11
C LEU A 39 28.81 27.47 -2.50
N THR A 40 27.94 28.43 -2.17
CA THR A 40 26.62 28.12 -1.61
C THR A 40 25.73 27.39 -2.62
N LEU A 41 25.80 27.80 -3.89
CA LEU A 41 25.06 27.16 -4.98
C LEU A 41 25.56 25.72 -5.21
N GLU A 42 26.88 25.53 -5.29
CA GLU A 42 27.51 24.22 -5.47
C GLU A 42 27.19 23.28 -4.30
N ALA A 43 27.35 23.74 -3.05
CA ALA A 43 27.00 22.95 -1.86
C ALA A 43 25.52 22.54 -1.85
N THR A 44 24.63 23.46 -2.24
CA THR A 44 23.20 23.15 -2.39
C THR A 44 22.97 22.10 -3.49
N GLY A 45 23.68 22.19 -4.61
CA GLY A 45 23.62 21.23 -5.72
C GLY A 45 24.03 19.82 -5.28
N VAL A 46 25.18 19.69 -4.62
CA VAL A 46 25.70 18.40 -4.12
C VAL A 46 24.72 17.74 -3.16
N VAL A 47 24.20 18.48 -2.17
CA VAL A 47 23.23 17.94 -1.22
C VAL A 47 21.93 17.49 -1.91
N ARG A 48 21.45 18.25 -2.91
CA ARG A 48 20.26 17.84 -3.68
C ARG A 48 20.50 16.55 -4.46
N PHE A 49 21.65 16.39 -5.11
CA PHE A 49 21.97 15.16 -5.83
C PHE A 49 22.05 13.96 -4.88
N LEU A 50 22.68 14.13 -3.71
CA LEU A 50 22.73 13.09 -2.67
C LEU A 50 21.34 12.72 -2.15
N LEU A 51 20.49 13.71 -1.89
CA LEU A 51 19.10 13.49 -1.47
C LEU A 51 18.29 12.75 -2.54
N GLN A 52 18.47 13.09 -3.81
CA GLN A 52 17.80 12.38 -4.91
C GLN A 52 18.24 10.93 -4.99
N ASP A 53 19.52 10.64 -4.78
CA ASP A 53 20.03 9.27 -4.76
C ASP A 53 19.54 8.49 -3.53
N ALA A 54 19.54 9.10 -2.35
CA ALA A 54 18.99 8.52 -1.13
C ALA A 54 17.47 8.21 -1.26
N LEU A 55 16.72 9.08 -1.94
CA LEU A 55 15.30 8.83 -2.25
C LEU A 55 15.12 7.61 -3.17
N LYS A 56 16.04 7.37 -4.11
CA LYS A 56 16.00 6.16 -4.95
C LYS A 56 16.19 4.91 -4.09
N PHE A 57 17.15 4.91 -3.16
CA PHE A 57 17.35 3.81 -2.22
C PHE A 57 16.10 3.56 -1.36
N THR A 58 15.53 4.63 -0.80
CA THR A 58 14.31 4.56 0.02
C THR A 58 13.17 3.86 -0.73
N ARG A 59 12.91 4.28 -1.98
CA ARG A 59 11.86 3.69 -2.84
C ARG A 59 12.17 2.25 -3.24
N LYS A 60 13.43 1.94 -3.55
CA LYS A 60 13.86 0.57 -3.89
C LYS A 60 13.73 -0.39 -2.71
N CYS A 61 13.90 0.10 -1.49
CA CYS A 61 13.63 -0.66 -0.26
C CYS A 61 12.14 -0.74 0.11
N ARG A 62 11.23 -0.23 -0.73
CA ARG A 62 9.76 -0.19 -0.48
C ARG A 62 9.39 0.56 0.80
N ARG A 63 10.20 1.53 1.21
CA ARG A 63 9.92 2.41 2.36
C ARG A 63 9.42 3.77 1.88
N THR A 64 8.64 4.44 2.72
CA THR A 64 8.17 5.82 2.50
C THR A 64 9.01 6.85 3.26
N LYS A 65 9.61 6.44 4.39
CA LYS A 65 10.51 7.25 5.21
C LYS A 65 11.96 6.92 4.89
N MET A 66 12.74 7.95 4.58
CA MET A 66 14.20 7.85 4.40
C MET A 66 14.87 7.66 5.76
N ILE A 67 15.85 6.76 5.83
CA ILE A 67 16.69 6.54 7.02
C ILE A 67 18.14 6.94 6.72
N THR A 68 18.98 7.01 7.76
CA THR A 68 20.38 7.41 7.62
C THR A 68 21.19 6.45 6.75
N ASP A 69 20.89 5.14 6.79
CA ASP A 69 21.52 4.13 5.93
C ASP A 69 21.27 4.39 4.42
N ASP A 70 20.14 5.01 4.05
CA ASP A 70 19.86 5.36 2.64
C ASP A 70 20.80 6.46 2.15
N PHE A 71 21.10 7.42 3.03
CA PHE A 71 22.01 8.53 2.75
C PHE A 71 23.47 8.07 2.73
N GLU A 72 23.86 7.20 3.66
CA GLU A 72 25.18 6.57 3.67
C GLU A 72 25.41 5.74 2.40
N SER A 73 24.41 5.00 1.94
CA SER A 73 24.47 4.26 0.67
C SER A 73 24.62 5.18 -0.55
N ALA A 74 23.96 6.34 -0.53
CA ALA A 74 24.11 7.36 -1.58
C ALA A 74 25.52 7.98 -1.60
N MET A 75 26.12 8.23 -0.44
CA MET A 75 27.51 8.70 -0.35
C MET A 75 28.51 7.67 -0.88
N LYS A 76 28.34 6.40 -0.47
CA LYS A 76 29.18 5.28 -0.95
C LYS A 76 29.12 5.14 -2.47
N MET A 77 27.93 5.30 -3.07
CA MET A 77 27.77 5.29 -4.53
C MET A 77 28.55 6.40 -5.23
N ARG A 78 28.67 7.57 -4.58
CA ARG A 78 29.37 8.75 -5.10
C ARG A 78 30.87 8.77 -4.76
N TYR A 79 31.39 7.71 -4.13
CA TYR A 79 32.76 7.65 -3.61
C TYR A 79 33.10 8.77 -2.63
N LEU A 80 32.12 9.21 -1.83
CA LEU A 80 32.32 10.16 -0.74
C LEU A 80 32.66 9.43 0.56
N GLU A 81 33.36 10.11 1.46
CA GLU A 81 33.69 9.58 2.78
C GLU A 81 32.41 9.32 3.60
N PRO A 82 32.27 8.14 4.22
CA PRO A 82 31.08 7.81 5.00
C PRO A 82 31.07 8.59 6.32
N ILE A 83 29.93 9.18 6.65
CA ILE A 83 29.75 9.88 7.92
C ILE A 83 29.38 8.86 9.01
N VAL A 84 30.19 8.79 10.07
CA VAL A 84 29.99 7.88 11.21
C VAL A 84 29.26 8.61 12.36
N GLY A 85 28.50 7.89 13.18
CA GLY A 85 27.89 8.42 14.41
C GLY A 85 26.41 8.80 14.30
N PHE A 86 25.79 8.68 13.12
CA PHE A 86 24.38 9.07 12.88
C PHE A 86 23.40 7.90 12.90
N ARG A 87 23.72 6.80 13.58
CA ARG A 87 22.78 5.68 13.74
C ARG A 87 21.87 5.94 14.93
N LEU A 88 20.68 6.48 14.66
CA LEU A 88 19.69 6.71 15.69
C LEU A 88 19.18 5.36 16.21
N SER A 89 19.71 4.92 17.36
CA SER A 89 19.25 3.68 17.98
C SER A 89 17.86 3.84 18.59
N ASN A 90 17.51 4.99 19.18
CA ASN A 90 16.21 5.25 19.85
C ASN A 90 16.07 6.74 20.27
N GLY A 91 15.82 7.67 19.36
CA GLY A 91 15.48 9.04 19.79
C GLY A 91 15.62 10.12 18.72
N ASN A 92 14.86 11.21 18.91
CA ASN A 92 15.08 12.46 18.18
C ASN A 92 16.39 13.08 18.67
N LEU A 93 17.19 13.65 17.76
CA LEU A 93 18.34 14.47 18.13
C LEU A 93 17.82 15.78 18.77
N PRO A 94 18.15 16.09 20.05
CA PRO A 94 17.78 17.36 20.64
C PRO A 94 18.68 18.47 20.09
N PHE A 95 18.18 19.20 19.09
CA PHE A 95 18.81 20.45 18.68
C PHE A 95 18.45 21.54 19.70
N LYS A 96 19.46 22.21 20.27
CA LYS A 96 19.28 23.35 21.17
C LYS A 96 19.76 24.62 20.49
N THR A 97 18.90 25.62 20.39
CA THR A 97 19.30 26.96 19.94
C THR A 97 19.96 27.69 21.11
N THR A 98 21.24 28.02 20.96
CA THR A 98 22.01 28.82 21.91
C THR A 98 22.47 30.10 21.22
N THR A 99 22.26 31.25 21.83
CA THR A 99 22.80 32.51 21.31
C THR A 99 24.27 32.61 21.69
N ALA A 100 25.15 32.71 20.69
CA ALA A 100 26.59 32.83 20.94
C ALA A 100 26.90 34.15 21.67
N VAL A 101 27.60 34.07 22.81
CA VAL A 101 28.02 35.25 23.58
C VAL A 101 29.18 35.93 22.85
N GLY A 102 29.01 37.19 22.44
CA GLY A 102 30.12 38.07 22.03
C GLY A 102 30.13 38.59 20.60
N THR A 103 29.33 38.07 19.66
CA THR A 103 29.21 38.67 18.31
C THR A 103 27.75 38.68 17.81
N ASN A 104 27.19 39.87 17.66
CA ASN A 104 25.97 40.20 16.91
C ASN A 104 24.73 39.28 17.09
N HIS A 105 24.41 38.85 18.31
CA HIS A 105 23.15 38.13 18.62
C HIS A 105 22.77 37.04 17.60
N ARG A 106 23.75 36.31 17.06
CA ARG A 106 23.47 35.24 16.08
C ARG A 106 23.03 33.99 16.84
N GLU A 107 21.84 33.50 16.49
CA GLU A 107 21.33 32.21 16.98
C GLU A 107 22.13 31.08 16.34
N VAL A 108 22.77 30.25 17.18
CA VAL A 108 23.52 29.06 16.75
C VAL A 108 22.79 27.83 17.30
N GLN A 109 22.49 26.88 16.43
CA GLN A 109 21.93 25.60 16.86
C GLN A 109 23.08 24.63 17.14
N CYS A 110 23.18 24.15 18.37
CA CYS A 110 24.14 23.15 18.80
C CYS A 110 23.42 21.84 19.14
N ILE A 111 24.13 20.73 18.95
CA ILE A 111 23.70 19.42 19.42
C ILE A 111 24.05 19.37 20.92
N ASP A 112 23.07 19.03 21.76
CA ASP A 112 23.33 18.78 23.17
C ASP A 112 23.95 17.40 23.31
N ASP A 113 25.25 17.34 23.54
CA ASP A 113 26.01 16.11 23.70
C ASP A 113 26.43 15.97 25.16
N HIS A 114 25.71 15.12 25.90
CA HIS A 114 25.99 14.85 27.30
C HIS A 114 27.00 13.71 27.42
N GLU A 115 28.08 13.96 28.15
CA GLU A 115 29.06 12.93 28.47
C GLU A 115 28.40 11.79 29.28
N LEU A 116 28.53 10.56 28.79
CA LEU A 116 28.02 9.36 29.45
C LEU A 116 29.14 8.69 30.25
N GLN A 117 28.82 8.25 31.48
CA GLN A 117 29.72 7.43 32.26
C GLN A 117 29.78 6.00 31.71
N LEU A 118 30.99 5.49 31.49
CA LEU A 118 31.23 4.14 30.95
C LEU A 118 30.53 3.04 31.77
N ASP A 119 30.55 3.14 33.10
CA ASP A 119 29.92 2.18 34.00
C ASP A 119 28.40 2.06 33.78
N GLN A 120 27.75 3.18 33.43
CA GLN A 120 26.31 3.19 33.14
C GLN A 120 26.02 2.45 31.83
N VAL A 121 26.88 2.57 30.83
CA VAL A 121 26.73 1.89 29.53
C VAL A 121 26.96 0.39 29.70
N ILE A 122 27.94 -0.01 30.50
CA ILE A 122 28.26 -1.43 30.76
C ILE A 122 27.14 -2.11 31.55
N THR A 123 26.56 -1.41 32.52
CA THR A 123 25.51 -1.95 33.40
C THR A 123 24.11 -1.85 32.77
N ALA A 124 23.99 -1.22 31.59
CA ALA A 124 22.72 -1.04 30.92
C ALA A 124 22.09 -2.40 30.56
N PRO A 125 20.77 -2.58 30.78
CA PRO A 125 20.10 -3.83 30.42
C PRO A 125 20.11 -4.03 28.91
N LEU A 126 20.27 -5.29 28.49
CA LEU A 126 20.23 -5.65 27.08
C LEU A 126 18.86 -5.28 26.46
N PRO A 127 18.85 -4.76 25.21
CA PRO A 127 17.62 -4.43 24.54
C PRO A 127 16.78 -5.68 24.28
N LYS A 128 15.45 -5.53 24.32
CA LYS A 128 14.54 -6.62 23.99
C LYS A 128 14.64 -6.94 22.50
N ILE A 129 14.82 -8.23 22.21
CA ILE A 129 14.88 -8.71 20.82
C ILE A 129 13.43 -8.84 20.31
N PRO A 130 13.12 -8.31 19.12
CA PRO A 130 11.81 -8.50 18.51
C PRO A 130 11.57 -9.97 18.15
N PHE A 131 10.30 -10.35 17.98
CA PHE A 131 9.96 -11.69 17.46
C PHE A 131 10.44 -11.86 16.02
N ASP A 132 10.67 -13.12 15.64
CA ASP A 132 11.05 -13.48 14.28
C ASP A 132 9.92 -13.19 13.28
N ILE A 133 10.29 -13.06 12.02
CA ILE A 133 9.39 -12.69 10.92
C ILE A 133 8.43 -13.86 10.65
N SER A 134 7.12 -13.59 10.73
CA SER A 134 6.08 -14.55 10.38
C SER A 134 5.04 -13.93 9.44
N ILE A 135 4.49 -14.74 8.55
CA ILE A 135 3.45 -14.33 7.59
C ILE A 135 2.10 -14.82 8.10
N ARG A 136 1.14 -13.89 8.23
CA ARG A 136 -0.25 -14.21 8.54
C ARG A 136 -1.13 -13.82 7.35
N THR A 137 -1.94 -14.77 6.89
CA THR A 137 -2.83 -14.60 5.73
C THR A 137 -4.27 -14.44 6.18
N HIS A 138 -5.01 -13.55 5.52
CA HIS A 138 -6.45 -13.37 5.70
C HIS A 138 -7.10 -12.98 4.38
N TRP A 139 -8.42 -13.12 4.29
CA TRP A 139 -9.18 -12.71 3.11
C TRP A 139 -9.35 -11.19 3.08
N LEU A 140 -8.68 -10.53 2.13
CA LEU A 140 -8.89 -9.10 1.88
C LEU A 140 -10.22 -8.84 1.15
N ALA A 141 -10.59 -9.70 0.20
CA ALA A 141 -11.84 -9.57 -0.53
C ALA A 141 -12.34 -10.94 -1.02
N ILE A 142 -13.67 -11.09 -1.06
CA ILE A 142 -14.38 -12.24 -1.65
C ILE A 142 -15.38 -11.65 -2.65
N ASP A 143 -15.25 -11.98 -3.93
CA ASP A 143 -16.05 -11.41 -5.04
C ASP A 143 -16.07 -9.88 -5.04
N GLY A 144 -14.90 -9.26 -4.86
CA GLY A 144 -14.76 -7.80 -4.84
C GLY A 144 -15.36 -7.11 -3.62
N LYS A 145 -15.89 -7.85 -2.63
CA LYS A 145 -16.36 -7.31 -1.36
C LYS A 145 -15.40 -7.66 -0.23
N GLN A 146 -15.04 -6.65 0.54
CA GLN A 146 -14.18 -6.81 1.70
C GLN A 146 -14.98 -7.41 2.87
N PRO A 147 -14.58 -8.56 3.45
CA PRO A 147 -15.23 -9.12 4.63
C PRO A 147 -14.90 -8.28 5.87
N THR A 148 -15.84 -8.25 6.83
CA THR A 148 -15.73 -7.52 8.10
C THR A 148 -14.97 -8.34 9.14
N ILE A 149 -13.68 -8.56 8.91
CA ILE A 149 -12.74 -9.16 9.88
C ILE A 149 -11.90 -8.07 10.54
N ASN A 150 -11.34 -8.35 11.71
CA ASN A 150 -10.57 -7.36 12.48
C ASN A 150 -9.31 -6.86 11.75
N GLU A 151 -8.75 -7.68 10.86
CA GLU A 151 -7.58 -7.37 10.05
C GLU A 151 -7.88 -6.39 8.91
N ASN A 152 -9.14 -6.32 8.48
CA ASN A 152 -9.59 -5.53 7.36
C ASN A 152 -10.02 -4.12 7.83
N PRO A 153 -9.64 -3.03 7.12
CA PRO A 153 -10.05 -1.69 7.51
C PRO A 153 -11.58 -1.52 7.46
N GLU A 154 -12.12 -0.67 8.33
CA GLU A 154 -13.53 -0.29 8.26
C GLU A 154 -13.83 0.38 6.90
N ILE A 155 -14.97 0.04 6.30
CA ILE A 155 -15.36 0.58 5.00
C ILE A 155 -15.77 2.05 5.20
N VAL A 156 -14.84 2.97 4.94
CA VAL A 156 -15.09 4.42 4.99
C VAL A 156 -15.69 4.91 3.68
N SER A 157 -16.45 6.00 3.72
CA SER A 157 -17.07 6.58 2.53
C SER A 157 -15.99 7.07 1.53
N LYS A 158 -16.28 7.03 0.23
CA LYS A 158 -15.34 7.49 -0.82
C LYS A 158 -14.89 8.95 -0.61
N ALA A 159 -15.74 9.79 -0.03
CA ALA A 159 -15.42 11.19 0.28
C ALA A 159 -14.33 11.30 1.37
N ASP A 160 -14.39 10.45 2.39
CA ASP A 160 -13.39 10.41 3.45
C ASP A 160 -12.07 9.81 2.95
N LEU A 161 -12.13 8.81 2.04
CA LEU A 161 -10.94 8.22 1.42
C LEU A 161 -10.18 9.23 0.54
N THR A 162 -10.89 10.09 -0.19
CA THR A 162 -10.25 11.16 -0.98
C THR A 162 -9.59 12.21 -0.10
N ALA A 163 -10.14 12.49 1.09
CA ALA A 163 -9.54 13.41 2.05
C ALA A 163 -8.27 12.84 2.70
N ASP A 164 -8.27 11.54 3.04
CA ASP A 164 -7.10 10.87 3.64
C ASP A 164 -5.96 10.64 2.64
N SER A 165 -6.27 10.46 1.35
CA SER A 165 -5.25 10.33 0.27
C SER A 165 -4.47 11.64 0.04
N LEU A 166 -5.09 12.78 0.32
CA LEU A 166 -4.49 14.11 0.15
C LEU A 166 -3.63 14.53 1.35
N ASP A 167 -3.91 14.02 2.56
CA ASP A 167 -3.19 14.36 3.80
C ASP A 167 -3.05 13.13 4.75
N PRO A 168 -2.03 12.26 4.57
CA PRO A 168 -1.84 11.08 5.43
C PRO A 168 -1.52 11.40 6.91
N MET A 169 -1.29 12.67 7.25
CA MET A 169 -0.94 13.11 8.62
C MET A 169 -2.17 13.35 9.52
N LYS A 170 -3.38 13.55 8.96
CA LYS A 170 -4.60 13.82 9.75
C LYS A 170 -5.25 12.56 10.33
N SER A 171 -4.97 11.39 9.75
CA SER A 171 -5.61 10.11 10.09
C SER A 171 -5.24 9.56 11.49
N LEU A 172 -4.20 10.09 12.14
CA LEU A 172 -3.75 9.64 13.47
C LEU A 172 -4.67 10.08 14.65
N THR A 173 -5.68 10.92 14.42
CA THR A 173 -6.48 11.52 15.51
C THR A 173 -7.94 11.04 15.60
N LYS A 174 -8.41 10.21 14.66
CA LYS A 174 -9.78 9.68 14.67
C LYS A 174 -9.79 8.16 14.82
N LYS A 175 -9.63 7.68 16.05
CA LYS A 175 -10.15 6.37 16.46
C LYS A 175 -11.05 6.57 17.67
N ARG A 176 -12.36 6.49 17.47
CA ARG A 176 -13.34 6.09 18.50
C ARG A 176 -14.74 5.88 17.89
N TYR A 177 -15.18 4.64 18.02
CA TYR A 177 -16.55 4.10 17.96
C TYR A 177 -17.29 4.11 16.61
N ASN A 178 -17.46 2.92 16.03
CA ASN A 178 -18.79 2.30 15.88
C ASN A 178 -18.64 0.81 15.52
N LEU A 179 -18.54 -0.04 16.56
CA LEU A 179 -19.03 -1.40 16.46
C LEU A 179 -20.54 -1.31 16.56
N ASP A 180 -21.25 -1.37 15.43
CA ASP A 180 -22.57 -2.00 15.39
C ASP A 180 -23.05 -2.17 13.94
N ALA A 181 -23.29 -3.44 13.60
CA ALA A 181 -24.27 -3.91 12.63
C ALA A 181 -24.24 -3.32 11.20
N SER A 182 -23.22 -3.64 10.41
CA SER A 182 -23.42 -3.76 8.96
C SER A 182 -23.96 -5.17 8.64
N LYS A 183 -25.28 -5.31 8.77
CA LYS A 183 -26.04 -6.33 8.02
C LYS A 183 -25.43 -6.42 6.63
N ILE A 184 -24.99 -7.62 6.25
CA ILE A 184 -24.64 -7.97 4.88
C ILE A 184 -25.86 -7.59 4.05
N LYS A 185 -25.86 -6.37 3.48
CA LYS A 185 -26.71 -6.06 2.34
C LYS A 185 -26.18 -6.98 1.27
N THR A 186 -26.90 -8.09 1.09
CA THR A 186 -26.86 -8.90 -0.11
C THR A 186 -26.93 -7.93 -1.27
N SER A 187 -25.76 -7.58 -1.82
CA SER A 187 -25.65 -6.64 -2.91
C SER A 187 -26.63 -7.07 -3.97
N ASN A 188 -27.49 -6.12 -4.33
CA ASN A 188 -28.34 -6.19 -5.50
C ASN A 188 -27.56 -6.76 -6.68
N PRO A 189 -28.23 -7.60 -7.49
CA PRO A 189 -27.63 -8.56 -8.39
C PRO A 189 -26.62 -7.88 -9.32
N HIS A 190 -25.50 -8.54 -9.59
CA HIS A 190 -24.84 -8.30 -10.86
C HIS A 190 -25.86 -8.69 -11.94
N GLU A 191 -26.44 -7.69 -12.57
CA GLU A 191 -27.30 -7.88 -13.74
C GLU A 191 -26.36 -8.36 -14.84
N LEU A 192 -26.29 -9.69 -14.97
CA LEU A 192 -25.62 -10.37 -16.06
C LEU A 192 -25.85 -9.59 -17.36
N SER A 193 -24.79 -9.43 -18.15
CA SER A 193 -24.90 -8.90 -19.50
C SER A 193 -25.97 -9.66 -20.29
N LEU A 194 -26.59 -9.01 -21.28
CA LEU A 194 -27.57 -9.66 -22.16
C LEU A 194 -27.01 -10.96 -22.75
N GLU A 195 -25.75 -10.95 -23.20
CA GLU A 195 -25.05 -12.13 -23.73
C GLU A 195 -24.94 -13.26 -22.69
N GLN A 196 -24.66 -12.92 -21.43
CA GLN A 196 -24.57 -13.91 -20.36
C GLN A 196 -25.94 -14.47 -20.00
N GLN A 197 -27.01 -13.68 -20.12
CA GLN A 197 -28.38 -14.15 -19.91
C GLN A 197 -28.82 -15.08 -21.04
N ILE A 198 -28.51 -14.73 -22.29
CA ILE A 198 -28.75 -15.58 -23.47
C ILE A 198 -28.00 -16.89 -23.31
N TYR A 199 -26.70 -16.83 -23.01
CA TYR A 199 -25.87 -18.01 -22.76
C TYR A 199 -26.44 -18.89 -21.62
N TYR A 200 -26.81 -18.28 -20.50
CA TYR A 200 -27.45 -19.01 -19.38
C TYR A 200 -28.72 -19.74 -19.82
N LYS A 201 -29.58 -19.05 -20.57
CA LYS A 201 -30.82 -19.63 -21.09
C LYS A 201 -30.53 -20.80 -22.04
N GLU A 202 -29.67 -20.59 -23.03
CA GLU A 202 -29.33 -21.61 -24.02
C GLU A 202 -28.70 -22.85 -23.38
N ILE A 203 -27.79 -22.67 -22.41
CA ILE A 203 -27.19 -23.81 -21.69
C ILE A 203 -28.21 -24.57 -20.85
N THR A 204 -29.05 -23.88 -20.08
CA THR A 204 -30.05 -24.55 -19.23
C THR A 204 -31.07 -25.31 -20.08
N GLU A 205 -31.49 -24.76 -21.22
CA GLU A 205 -32.38 -25.42 -22.18
C GLU A 205 -31.68 -26.60 -22.89
N ALA A 206 -30.45 -26.43 -23.35
CA ALA A 206 -29.70 -27.49 -24.04
C ALA A 206 -29.36 -28.67 -23.12
N CYS A 207 -29.06 -28.44 -21.84
CA CYS A 207 -28.76 -29.51 -20.88
C CYS A 207 -29.98 -30.38 -20.56
N VAL A 208 -31.19 -29.80 -20.52
CA VAL A 208 -32.45 -30.51 -20.21
C VAL A 208 -33.23 -30.92 -21.48
N GLY A 209 -32.81 -30.44 -22.65
CA GLY A 209 -33.45 -30.70 -23.94
C GLY A 209 -33.37 -32.16 -24.41
N SER A 210 -34.16 -32.50 -25.43
CA SER A 210 -34.21 -33.86 -25.98
C SER A 210 -33.02 -34.21 -26.89
N GLU A 211 -32.34 -33.21 -27.47
CA GLU A 211 -31.24 -33.40 -28.42
C GLU A 211 -29.91 -33.72 -27.71
N GLU A 212 -29.33 -34.90 -27.96
CA GLU A 212 -28.07 -35.35 -27.33
C GLU A 212 -26.85 -34.53 -27.77
N GLN A 213 -26.78 -34.09 -29.04
CA GLN A 213 -25.65 -33.31 -29.55
C GLN A 213 -25.52 -31.96 -28.85
N LYS A 214 -26.62 -31.18 -28.78
CA LYS A 214 -26.66 -29.89 -28.08
C LYS A 214 -26.33 -30.03 -26.59
N ARG A 215 -26.76 -31.12 -25.96
CA ARG A 215 -26.44 -31.42 -24.56
C ARG A 215 -24.94 -31.66 -24.36
N GLN A 216 -24.28 -32.40 -25.24
CA GLN A 216 -22.84 -32.65 -25.16
C GLN A 216 -22.03 -31.37 -25.37
N GLU A 217 -22.44 -30.52 -26.31
CA GLU A 217 -21.83 -29.20 -26.54
C GLU A 217 -21.99 -28.28 -25.32
N ALA A 218 -23.18 -28.24 -24.70
CA ALA A 218 -23.41 -27.45 -23.50
C ALA A 218 -22.53 -27.91 -22.31
N ILE A 219 -22.40 -29.23 -22.10
CA ILE A 219 -21.53 -29.80 -21.06
C ILE A 219 -20.06 -29.47 -21.33
N ALA A 220 -19.61 -29.59 -22.58
CA ALA A 220 -18.25 -29.24 -22.96
C ALA A 220 -17.97 -27.73 -22.82
N SER A 221 -18.95 -26.86 -23.11
CA SER A 221 -18.84 -25.42 -22.89
C SER A 221 -18.68 -25.11 -21.40
N LEU A 222 -19.48 -25.73 -20.52
CA LEU A 222 -19.37 -25.54 -19.07
C LEU A 222 -18.01 -25.95 -18.48
N SER A 223 -17.36 -26.98 -19.03
CA SER A 223 -16.06 -27.45 -18.54
C SER A 223 -14.87 -26.62 -19.04
N THR A 224 -15.03 -25.84 -20.11
CA THR A 224 -13.93 -25.12 -20.78
C THR A 224 -14.02 -23.61 -20.69
N GLU A 225 -15.22 -23.04 -20.59
CA GLU A 225 -15.43 -21.60 -20.61
C GLU A 225 -14.95 -20.91 -19.33
N THR A 226 -14.26 -19.77 -19.49
CA THR A 226 -13.60 -19.03 -18.39
C THR A 226 -14.44 -17.88 -17.83
N GLY A 227 -15.45 -17.42 -18.58
CA GLY A 227 -16.29 -16.27 -18.23
C GLY A 227 -17.48 -16.57 -17.32
N LEU A 228 -17.57 -17.78 -16.76
CA LEU A 228 -18.79 -18.27 -16.10
C LEU A 228 -18.97 -17.82 -14.66
N HIS A 229 -17.97 -17.17 -14.04
CA HIS A 229 -18.01 -16.80 -12.61
C HIS A 229 -19.28 -16.02 -12.21
N GLN A 230 -19.76 -15.11 -13.06
CA GLN A 230 -20.95 -14.30 -12.75
C GLN A 230 -22.27 -15.10 -12.88
N ILE A 231 -22.27 -16.15 -13.71
CA ILE A 231 -23.44 -17.00 -13.97
C ILE A 231 -23.48 -18.20 -13.00
N LEU A 232 -22.31 -18.62 -12.49
CA LEU A 232 -22.13 -19.78 -11.62
C LEU A 232 -23.13 -19.86 -10.45
N PRO A 233 -23.41 -18.78 -9.68
CA PRO A 233 -24.42 -18.85 -8.61
C PRO A 233 -25.81 -19.24 -9.10
N ARG A 234 -26.18 -18.77 -10.30
CA ARG A 234 -27.49 -19.06 -10.92
C ARG A 234 -27.55 -20.49 -11.44
N VAL A 235 -26.45 -20.99 -12.01
CA VAL A 235 -26.34 -22.38 -12.47
C VAL A 235 -26.39 -23.35 -11.29
N VAL A 236 -25.66 -23.09 -10.19
CA VAL A 236 -25.71 -23.91 -8.97
C VAL A 236 -27.13 -23.92 -8.40
N LEU A 237 -27.81 -22.77 -8.36
CA LEU A 237 -29.20 -22.69 -7.93
C LEU A 237 -30.12 -23.51 -8.84
N PHE A 238 -29.99 -23.37 -10.16
CA PHE A 238 -30.75 -24.14 -11.16
C PHE A 238 -30.58 -25.65 -10.98
N ILE A 239 -29.34 -26.13 -10.78
CA ILE A 239 -29.06 -27.54 -10.50
C ILE A 239 -29.75 -27.97 -9.20
N SER A 240 -29.59 -27.19 -8.12
CA SER A 240 -30.14 -27.54 -6.81
C SER A 240 -31.68 -27.62 -6.80
N GLU A 241 -32.36 -26.66 -7.44
CA GLU A 241 -33.82 -26.65 -7.55
C GLU A 241 -34.30 -27.71 -8.55
N GLY A 242 -33.58 -27.89 -9.66
CA GLY A 242 -33.84 -28.93 -10.64
C GLY A 242 -33.79 -30.32 -10.02
N VAL A 243 -32.81 -30.61 -9.17
CA VAL A 243 -32.71 -31.89 -8.45
C VAL A 243 -33.91 -32.08 -7.53
N LYS A 244 -34.27 -31.07 -6.72
CA LYS A 244 -35.42 -31.15 -5.80
C LYS A 244 -36.73 -31.47 -6.53
N VAL A 245 -37.02 -30.77 -7.63
CA VAL A 245 -38.27 -30.96 -8.39
C VAL A 245 -38.30 -32.32 -9.08
N ASN A 246 -37.19 -32.72 -9.72
CA ASN A 246 -37.15 -33.96 -10.50
C ASN A 246 -37.05 -35.22 -9.64
N LEU A 247 -36.59 -35.11 -8.38
CA LEU A 247 -36.72 -36.18 -7.39
C LEU A 247 -38.19 -36.48 -7.08
N MET A 248 -39.02 -35.44 -6.90
CA MET A 248 -40.45 -35.60 -6.63
C MET A 248 -41.22 -36.17 -7.83
N GLN A 249 -40.76 -35.88 -9.04
CA GLN A 249 -41.34 -36.37 -10.30
C GLN A 249 -40.78 -37.73 -10.74
N TYR A 250 -39.82 -38.30 -10.01
CA TYR A 250 -39.12 -39.54 -10.34
C TYR A 250 -38.50 -39.56 -11.76
N ASN A 251 -38.08 -38.40 -12.27
CA ASN A 251 -37.49 -38.28 -13.60
C ASN A 251 -35.96 -38.49 -13.55
N LEU A 252 -35.55 -39.75 -13.68
CA LEU A 252 -34.14 -40.14 -13.63
C LEU A 252 -33.30 -39.52 -14.75
N ALA A 253 -33.89 -39.28 -15.93
CA ALA A 253 -33.15 -38.76 -17.08
C ALA A 253 -32.62 -37.35 -16.81
N ILE A 254 -33.47 -36.45 -16.30
CA ILE A 254 -33.07 -35.07 -15.96
C ILE A 254 -32.06 -35.07 -14.82
N LEU A 255 -32.23 -35.94 -13.81
CA LEU A 255 -31.28 -36.06 -12.70
C LEU A 255 -29.88 -36.44 -13.19
N ILE A 256 -29.75 -37.39 -14.12
CA ILE A 256 -28.46 -37.76 -14.71
C ILE A 256 -27.82 -36.55 -15.40
N TYR A 257 -28.60 -35.75 -16.13
CA TYR A 257 -28.07 -34.56 -16.81
C TYR A 257 -27.63 -33.46 -15.85
N LEU A 258 -28.37 -33.23 -14.77
CA LEU A 258 -27.96 -32.29 -13.71
C LEU A 258 -26.67 -32.75 -13.00
N MET A 259 -26.50 -34.06 -12.79
CA MET A 259 -25.26 -34.60 -12.23
C MET A 259 -24.08 -34.45 -13.21
N ARG A 260 -24.29 -34.67 -14.52
CA ARG A 260 -23.27 -34.42 -15.55
C ARG A 260 -22.88 -32.94 -15.63
N MET A 261 -23.85 -32.04 -15.51
CA MET A 261 -23.62 -30.60 -15.45
C MET A 261 -22.75 -30.23 -14.24
N THR A 262 -23.01 -30.86 -13.09
CA THR A 262 -22.21 -30.68 -11.87
C THR A 262 -20.77 -31.16 -12.06
N SER A 263 -20.57 -32.34 -12.69
CA SER A 263 -19.23 -32.85 -13.02
C SER A 263 -18.46 -31.88 -13.92
N ALA A 264 -19.10 -31.36 -14.96
CA ALA A 264 -18.48 -30.41 -15.88
C ALA A 264 -18.02 -29.12 -15.21
N LEU A 265 -18.81 -28.59 -14.27
CA LEU A 265 -18.44 -27.41 -13.49
C LEU A 265 -17.25 -27.66 -12.56
N LEU A 266 -17.15 -28.86 -11.98
CA LEU A 266 -16.04 -29.25 -11.10
C LEU A 266 -14.74 -29.53 -11.87
N GLU A 267 -14.85 -30.01 -13.11
CA GLU A 267 -13.70 -30.21 -13.99
C GLU A 267 -13.09 -28.88 -14.50
N ASN A 268 -13.88 -27.80 -14.48
CA ASN A 268 -13.45 -26.49 -14.94
C ASN A 268 -12.50 -25.81 -13.93
N LYS A 269 -11.19 -25.90 -14.21
CA LYS A 269 -10.12 -25.30 -13.39
C LYS A 269 -10.16 -23.77 -13.30
N SER A 270 -10.91 -23.10 -14.19
CA SER A 270 -11.04 -21.65 -14.14
C SER A 270 -12.05 -21.21 -13.07
N LEU A 271 -12.92 -22.11 -12.59
CA LEU A 271 -13.97 -21.78 -11.63
C LEU A 271 -13.54 -22.06 -10.18
N TYR A 272 -13.79 -21.07 -9.32
CA TYR A 272 -13.58 -21.20 -7.88
C TYR A 272 -14.87 -21.68 -7.22
N CYS A 273 -15.06 -23.00 -7.20
CA CYS A 273 -16.26 -23.62 -6.64
C CYS A 273 -16.25 -23.70 -5.11
N GLU A 274 -15.11 -23.49 -4.42
CA GLU A 274 -14.98 -23.61 -2.95
C GLU A 274 -15.94 -22.72 -2.15
N LYS A 275 -16.46 -21.66 -2.78
CA LYS A 275 -17.41 -20.73 -2.16
C LYS A 275 -18.85 -21.25 -2.11
N TYR A 276 -19.25 -22.12 -3.04
CA TYR A 276 -20.64 -22.51 -3.31
C TYR A 276 -20.92 -23.95 -2.87
#